data_AF-A0A821UY49-F1
#
_entry.id   AF-A0A821UY49-F1
#
_cell.length_a   1.000
_cell.length_b   1.000
_cell.length_c   1.000
_cell.angle_alpha   90.00
_cell.angle_beta   90.00
_cell.angle_gamma   90.00
#
_symmetry.space_group_name_H-M   'P 1'
#
loop_
_entity.id
_entity.type
_entity.pdbx_description
1 polymer ?
#
loop_
_entity_poly.entity_id
_entity_poly.type
_entity_poly.pdbx_seq_one_letter_code
_entity_poly.pdbx_strand_id
1 'polypeptide(L)' 'KHCLQNTLRLLTLWFEYGQYREVYDAITEGNKTVPVEVWLHVLPQLIARIDSPRPLVHQLIRHLLIDVGRQHPQALIYPL' A
#
# COMPACT_ATOMS: atom_id res chain seq x y z
N LYS A 1 -6.01 10.90 -14.65
CA LYS A 1 -7.22 10.05 -14.48
C LYS A 1 -6.94 8.55 -14.65
N HIS A 2 -6.21 8.09 -15.69
CA HIS A 2 -5.91 6.66 -15.87
C HIS A 2 -5.04 6.02 -14.78
N CYS A 3 -4.03 6.72 -14.22
CA CYS A 3 -3.15 6.13 -13.20
C CYS A 3 -3.88 5.77 -11.90
N LEU A 4 -4.78 6.63 -11.38
CA LEU A 4 -5.48 6.36 -10.12
C LEU A 4 -6.35 5.10 -10.20
N GLN A 5 -7.05 4.92 -11.33
CA GLN A 5 -7.90 3.74 -11.53
C GLN A 5 -7.06 2.45 -11.63
N ASN A 6 -5.87 2.53 -12.26
CA ASN A 6 -4.94 1.41 -12.32
C ASN A 6 -4.36 1.09 -10.94
N THR A 7 -3.99 2.10 -10.14
CA THR A 7 -3.51 1.90 -8.76
C THR A 7 -4.59 1.31 -7.87
N LEU A 8 -5.85 1.76 -7.99
CA LEU A 8 -6.97 1.17 -7.25
C LEU A 8 -7.23 -0.29 -7.62
N ARG A 9 -7.17 -0.63 -8.92
CA ARG A 9 -7.26 -2.03 -9.38
C ARG A 9 -6.13 -2.89 -8.84
N LEU A 10 -4.91 -2.34 -8.82
CA LEU A 10 -3.75 -3.01 -8.24
C LEU A 10 -3.91 -3.21 -6.73
N LEU A 11 -4.46 -2.23 -6.01
CA LEU A 11 -4.82 -2.38 -4.59
C LEU A 11 -5.88 -3.45 -4.37
N THR A 12 -6.90 -3.53 -5.22
CA THR A 12 -7.92 -4.58 -5.14
C THR A 12 -7.29 -5.97 -5.29
N LEU A 13 -6.47 -6.17 -6.33
CA LEU A 13 -5.77 -7.43 -6.54
C LEU A 13 -4.82 -7.75 -5.39
N TRP A 14 -4.09 -6.75 -4.90
CA TRP A 14 -3.22 -6.92 -3.74
C TRP A 14 -4.02 -7.33 -2.49
N PHE A 15 -5.14 -6.67 -2.19
CA PHE A 15 -5.92 -7.03 -1.01
C PHE A 15 -6.59 -8.40 -1.14
N GLU A 16 -7.02 -8.79 -2.34
CA GLU A 16 -7.62 -10.09 -2.61
C GLU A 16 -6.61 -11.24 -2.56
N TYR A 17 -5.43 -11.07 -3.17
CA TYR A 17 -4.44 -12.13 -3.39
C TYR A 17 -3.16 -11.99 -2.57
N GLY A 18 -2.95 -10.90 -1.84
CA GLY A 18 -1.74 -10.64 -1.05
C GLY A 18 -1.51 -11.56 0.16
N GLN A 19 -2.42 -12.50 0.39
CA GLN A 19 -2.24 -13.61 1.34
C GLN A 19 -1.45 -14.78 0.74
N TYR A 20 -1.30 -14.84 -0.59
CA TYR A 20 -0.46 -15.84 -1.25
C TYR A 20 0.99 -15.37 -1.23
N ARG A 21 1.91 -16.28 -0.90
CA ARG A 21 3.31 -15.93 -0.68
C ARG A 21 4.00 -15.42 -1.94
N GLU A 22 3.70 -16.00 -3.11
CA GLU A 22 4.28 -15.50 -4.37
C GLU A 22 3.85 -14.06 -4.66
N VAL A 23 2.60 -13.72 -4.34
CA VAL A 23 2.05 -12.36 -4.52
C VAL A 23 2.66 -11.41 -3.50
N TYR A 24 2.81 -11.84 -2.25
CA TYR A 24 3.48 -11.05 -1.21
C TYR A 24 4.92 -10.69 -1.62
N ASP A 25 5.69 -11.67 -2.09
CA ASP A 25 7.09 -11.46 -2.48
C ASP A 25 7.19 -10.52 -3.69
N ALA A 26 6.36 -10.76 -4.72
CA ALA A 26 6.30 -9.90 -5.91
C ALA A 26 5.90 -8.45 -5.59
N ILE A 27 4.94 -8.25 -4.68
CA ILE A 27 4.52 -6.90 -4.25
C ILE A 27 5.59 -6.23 -3.41
N THR A 28 6.27 -6.99 -2.54
CA THR A 28 7.39 -6.46 -1.75
C THR A 28 8.52 -5.96 -2.64
N GLU A 29 8.82 -6.68 -3.72
CA GLU A 29 9.80 -6.26 -4.72
C GLU A 29 9.30 -5.06 -5.55
N GLY A 30 8.04 -5.09 -5.99
CA GLY A 30 7.40 -3.97 -6.70
C GLY A 30 7.36 -2.69 -5.86
N ASN A 31 7.13 -2.78 -4.56
CA ASN A 31 7.13 -1.63 -3.65
C ASN A 31 8.46 -0.86 -3.65
N LYS A 32 9.58 -1.56 -3.88
CA LYS A 32 10.91 -0.92 -3.93
C LYS A 32 11.16 -0.16 -5.23
N THR A 33 10.43 -0.47 -6.29
CA THR A 33 10.61 0.14 -7.62
C THR A 33 9.62 1.28 -7.88
N VAL A 34 8.47 1.27 -7.21
CA VAL A 34 7.44 2.31 -7.34
C VAL A 34 7.76 3.52 -6.45
N PRO A 35 7.77 4.76 -7.00
CA PRO A 35 7.98 5.97 -6.20
C PRO A 35 6.91 6.14 -5.11
N VAL A 36 7.31 6.64 -3.94
CA VAL A 36 6.43 6.85 -2.79
C VAL A 36 5.26 7.79 -3.09
N GLU A 37 5.44 8.74 -4.00
CA GLU A 37 4.41 9.70 -4.42
C GLU A 37 3.20 9.02 -5.08
N VAL A 38 3.38 7.84 -5.68
CA VAL A 38 2.26 7.04 -6.22
C VAL A 38 1.38 6.53 -5.07
N TRP A 39 2.00 6.09 -3.98
CA TRP A 39 1.30 5.59 -2.80
C TRP A 39 0.59 6.70 -2.02
N LEU A 40 1.10 7.94 -2.05
CA LEU A 40 0.42 9.10 -1.46
C LEU A 40 -1.00 9.31 -2.02
N HIS A 41 -1.19 9.09 -3.32
CA HIS A 41 -2.50 9.25 -3.96
C HIS A 41 -3.53 8.22 -3.50
N VAL A 42 -3.09 7.11 -2.92
CA VAL A 42 -3.94 6.02 -2.43
C VAL A 42 -3.76 5.73 -0.94
N LEU A 43 -3.14 6.67 -0.22
CA LEU A 43 -2.86 6.58 1.21
C LEU A 43 -4.14 6.37 2.05
N PRO A 44 -5.27 7.07 1.78
CA PRO A 44 -6.50 6.85 2.55
C PRO A 44 -7.02 5.42 2.46
N GLN A 45 -6.91 4.78 1.30
CA GLN A 45 -7.36 3.40 1.07
C GLN A 45 -6.45 2.38 1.79
N LEU A 46 -5.15 2.66 1.84
CA LEU A 46 -4.19 1.86 2.60
C LEU A 46 -4.47 1.94 4.10
N ILE A 47 -4.70 3.16 4.64
CA ILE A 47 -5.05 3.37 6.05
C ILE A 47 -6.37 2.68 6.40
N ALA A 48 -7.38 2.78 5.54
CA ALA A 48 -8.67 2.09 5.71
C ALA A 48 -8.58 0.55 5.74
N ARG A 49 -7.40 -0.01 5.48
CA ARG A 49 -7.11 -1.46 5.49
C ARG A 49 -6.02 -1.83 6.49
N ILE A 50 -5.57 -0.91 7.34
CA ILE A 50 -4.52 -1.18 8.33
C ILE A 50 -4.91 -2.27 9.34
N ASP A 51 -6.21 -2.42 9.63
CA ASP A 51 -6.74 -3.43 10.56
C ASP A 51 -7.26 -4.68 9.84
N SER A 52 -6.76 -4.97 8.64
CA SER A 52 -7.14 -6.17 7.89
C SER A 52 -6.83 -7.45 8.70
N PRO A 53 -7.76 -8.43 8.76
CA PRO A 53 -7.52 -9.68 9.48
C PRO A 53 -6.50 -10.60 8.79
N ARG A 54 -6.01 -10.23 7.60
CA ARG A 54 -5.03 -11.00 6.82
C ARG A 54 -3.60 -10.57 7.21
N PRO A 55 -2.81 -11.40 7.91
CA PRO A 55 -1.54 -10.98 8.51
C PRO A 55 -0.49 -10.54 7.48
N LEU A 56 -0.40 -11.21 6.34
CA LEU A 56 0.56 -10.83 5.27
C LEU A 56 0.20 -9.49 4.63
N VAL A 57 -1.09 -9.24 4.39
CA VAL A 57 -1.58 -7.97 3.86
C VAL A 57 -1.36 -6.85 4.87
N HIS A 58 -1.66 -7.10 6.15
CA HIS A 58 -1.39 -6.17 7.25
C HIS A 58 0.09 -5.79 7.30
N GLN A 59 0.98 -6.78 7.22
CA GLN A 59 2.41 -6.56 7.25
C GLN A 59 2.89 -5.72 6.07
N LEU A 60 2.40 -5.95 4.85
CA LEU A 60 2.76 -5.14 3.68
C LEU A 60 2.28 -3.69 3.82
N ILE A 61 1.03 -3.48 4.25
CA ILE A 61 0.49 -2.14 4.46
C ILE A 61 1.31 -1.39 5.52
N ARG A 62 1.66 -2.04 6.64
CA ARG A 62 2.49 -1.42 7.68
C ARG A 62 3.87 -1.02 7.16
N HIS A 63 4.56 -1.90 6.43
CA HIS A 63 5.86 -1.56 5.86
C HIS A 63 5.76 -0.37 4.91
N LEU A 64 4.77 -0.38 4.02
CA LEU A 64 4.57 0.72 3.09
C LEU A 64 4.26 2.05 3.81
N LEU A 65 3.40 2.03 4.83
CA LEU A 65 3.08 3.23 5.62
C LEU A 65 4.31 3.75 6.37
N ILE A 66 5.18 2.88 6.89
CA ILE A 66 6.44 3.28 7.53
C ILE A 66 7.36 3.96 6.51
N ASP A 67 7.49 3.40 5.30
CA ASP A 67 8.35 3.97 4.26
C ASP A 67 7.81 5.31 3.74
N VAL A 68 6.49 5.41 3.53
CA VAL A 68 5.82 6.68 3.20
C VAL A 68 6.03 7.70 4.33
N GLY A 69 5.88 7.29 5.59
CA GLY A 69 6.08 8.15 6.75
C GLY A 69 7.51 8.66 6.92
N ARG A 70 8.50 7.86 6.53
CA ARG A 70 9.91 8.26 6.55
C ARG A 70 10.22 9.35 5.52
N GLN A 71 9.63 9.26 4.32
CA GLN A 71 9.88 10.23 3.26
C GLN A 71 8.95 11.44 3.32
N HIS A 72 7.70 11.24 3.72
CA HIS A 72 6.66 12.26 3.81
C HIS A 72 5.95 12.21 5.16
N PRO A 73 6.61 12.61 6.27
CA PRO A 73 6.02 12.56 7.60
C PRO A 73 4.72 13.37 7.70
N GLN A 74 4.62 14.52 7.00
CA GLN A 74 3.38 15.31 6.93
C GLN A 74 2.18 14.56 6.35
N ALA A 75 2.40 13.56 5.48
CA ALA A 75 1.31 12.78 4.88
C ALA A 75 0.64 11.84 5.88
N LEU A 76 1.34 11.43 6.94
CA LEU A 76 0.79 10.61 8.02
C LEU A 76 0.16 11.41 9.16
N ILE A 77 0.46 12.71 9.26
CA ILE A 77 -0.12 13.61 10.28
C ILE A 77 -1.53 14.07 9.86
N TYR A 78 -1.84 14.03 8.56
CA TYR A 78 -3.17 14.32 8.01
C TYR A 78 -3.89 13.07 7.44
N PRO A 79 -4.44 12.21 8.30
CA PRO A 79 -5.50 11.30 7.89
C PRO A 79 -6.71 11.48 8.80
N LEU A 80 -7.35 12.65 8.75
CA LEU A 80 -8.68 12.92 9.30
C LEU A 80 -9.46 13.80 8.33
#